data_AF-A0A964KDK9-F1
#
_entry.id   AF-A0A964KDK9-F1
#
_cell.length_a   1.000
_cell.length_b   1.000
_cell.length_c   1.000
_cell.angle_alpha   90.00
_cell.angle_beta   90.00
_cell.angle_gamma   90.00
#
_symmetry.space_group_name_H-M   'P 1'
#
loop_
_entity.id
_entity.type
_entity.pdbx_description
1 polymer ?
#
loop_
_entity_poly.entity_id
_entity_poly.type
_entity_poly.pdbx_seq_one_letter_code
_entity_poly.pdbx_strand_id
1 'polypeptide(L)'
;MGLHSALPSRKLAEARLVELKSARVDEFYVVIDDARYLHSISLGLFSTEAGARSRQEALARLGVKDAIVRPRESTEARVYLRLRDVPDRVLPRLNALRADFPGTEFRTYPNESRGG
;
A
#
# COMPACT_ATOMS: atom_id res chain seq x y z
N MET A 1 11.24 -0.37 5.42
CA MET A 1 11.89 -0.29 4.09
C MET A 1 11.30 -1.38 3.22
N GLY A 2 10.90 -1.05 1.99
CA GLY A 2 10.31 -2.02 1.05
C GLY A 2 11.19 -2.22 -0.18
N LEU A 3 11.32 -3.46 -0.64
CA LEU A 3 12.02 -3.81 -1.87
C LEU A 3 10.99 -4.17 -2.95
N HIS A 4 10.95 -3.46 -4.07
CA HIS A 4 9.97 -3.71 -5.12
C HIS A 4 10.55 -3.67 -6.54
N SER A 5 9.85 -4.37 -7.44
CA SER A 5 9.96 -4.19 -8.89
C SER A 5 8.61 -3.68 -9.40
N ALA A 6 8.60 -2.53 -10.07
CA ALA A 6 7.40 -1.91 -10.63
C ALA A 6 7.16 -2.44 -12.06
N LEU A 7 5.99 -3.02 -12.30
CA LEU A 7 5.67 -3.67 -13.58
C LEU A 7 4.42 -3.02 -14.21
N PRO A 8 4.42 -2.75 -15.52
CA PRO A 8 3.34 -1.99 -16.16
C PRO A 8 2.07 -2.82 -16.44
N SER A 9 2.05 -4.13 -16.18
CA SER A 9 0.84 -4.94 -16.30
C SER A 9 0.89 -6.21 -15.46
N ARG A 10 -0.29 -6.75 -15.13
CA ARG A 10 -0.45 -8.03 -14.42
C ARG A 10 0.26 -9.20 -15.14
N LYS A 11 0.20 -9.25 -16.48
CA LYS A 11 0.86 -10.30 -17.26
C LYS A 11 2.38 -10.27 -17.13
N LEU A 12 2.96 -9.07 -17.05
CA LEU A 12 4.40 -8.90 -16.79
C LEU A 12 4.77 -9.22 -15.35
N ALA A 13 3.88 -8.94 -14.39
CA ALA A 13 4.02 -9.43 -13.02
C ALA A 13 4.05 -10.96 -12.99
N GLU A 14 3.12 -11.64 -13.66
CA GLU A 14 3.08 -13.10 -13.74
C GLU A 14 4.34 -13.70 -14.37
N ALA A 15 4.84 -13.12 -15.46
CA ALA A 15 6.12 -13.53 -16.06
C ALA A 15 7.30 -13.35 -15.10
N ARG A 16 7.35 -12.22 -14.39
CA ARG A 16 8.41 -11.94 -13.41
C ARG A 16 8.36 -12.90 -12.23
N LEU A 17 7.18 -13.35 -11.81
CA LEU A 17 7.04 -14.40 -10.78
C LEU A 17 7.67 -15.72 -11.22
N VAL A 18 7.55 -16.10 -12.50
CA VAL A 18 8.19 -17.31 -13.04
C VAL A 18 9.71 -17.19 -13.03
N GLU A 19 10.23 -16.02 -13.40
CA GLU A 19 11.67 -15.74 -13.38
C GLU A 19 12.24 -15.74 -11.95
N LEU A 20 11.54 -15.13 -10.98
CA LEU A 20 11.92 -15.15 -9.57
C LEU A 20 11.95 -16.57 -9.00
N LYS A 21 10.94 -17.40 -9.31
CA LYS A 21 10.93 -18.82 -8.91
C LYS A 21 12.07 -19.60 -9.55
N SER A 22 12.38 -19.35 -10.82
CA SER A 22 13.51 -19.97 -11.52
C SER A 22 14.86 -19.58 -10.89
N ALA A 23 14.94 -18.37 -10.35
CA ALA A 23 16.09 -17.87 -9.58
C ALA A 23 16.09 -18.33 -8.10
N ARG A 24 15.17 -19.22 -7.68
CA ARG A 24 14.98 -19.70 -6.30
C ARG A 24 14.69 -18.59 -5.29
N VAL A 25 14.00 -17.54 -5.74
CA VAL A 25 13.48 -16.48 -4.88
C VAL A 25 12.04 -16.82 -4.56
N ASP A 26 11.79 -17.40 -3.38
CA ASP A 26 10.44 -17.86 -2.98
C ASP A 26 9.72 -16.88 -2.05
N GLU A 27 10.47 -15.96 -1.42
CA GLU A 27 9.92 -14.94 -0.52
C GLU A 27 9.59 -13.68 -1.32
N PHE A 28 8.39 -13.67 -1.91
CA PHE A 28 7.84 -12.49 -2.57
C PHE A 28 6.32 -12.41 -2.36
N TYR A 29 5.76 -11.21 -2.52
CA TYR A 29 4.33 -10.95 -2.40
C TYR A 29 3.87 -10.00 -3.51
N VAL A 30 2.79 -10.33 -4.21
CA VAL A 30 2.20 -9.43 -5.22
C VAL A 30 1.40 -8.36 -4.49
N VAL A 31 1.70 -7.09 -4.72
CA VAL A 31 0.95 -5.98 -4.11
C VAL A 31 -0.38 -5.80 -4.87
N ILE A 32 -1.49 -6.04 -4.18
CA ILE A 32 -2.86 -5.97 -4.75
C ILE A 32 -3.65 -4.79 -4.19
N ASP A 33 -3.31 -4.32 -2.97
CA ASP A 33 -4.17 -3.43 -2.18
C ASP A 33 -3.84 -1.92 -2.29
N ASP A 34 -2.79 -1.52 -3.01
CA ASP A 34 -2.46 -0.10 -3.21
C ASP A 34 -2.46 0.25 -4.70
N ALA A 35 -3.40 1.13 -5.08
CA ALA A 35 -3.55 1.64 -6.44
C ALA A 35 -2.25 2.27 -7.00
N ARG A 36 -1.37 2.78 -6.13
CA ARG A 36 -0.07 3.36 -6.51
C ARG A 36 1.01 2.31 -6.78
N TYR A 37 0.81 1.09 -6.30
CA TYR A 37 1.74 -0.05 -6.46
C TYR A 37 1.09 -1.22 -7.20
N LEU A 38 -0.02 -0.98 -7.92
CA LEU A 38 -0.68 -1.98 -8.75
C LEU A 38 0.38 -2.66 -9.64
N HIS A 39 0.41 -4.00 -9.56
CA HIS A 39 1.35 -4.88 -10.28
C HIS A 39 2.80 -4.90 -9.77
N SER A 40 3.10 -4.28 -8.63
CA SER A 40 4.44 -4.39 -8.03
C SER A 40 4.61 -5.72 -7.29
N ILE A 41 5.81 -6.29 -7.38
CA ILE A 41 6.20 -7.46 -6.57
C ILE A 41 7.02 -6.97 -5.39
N SER A 42 6.52 -7.15 -4.18
CA SER A 42 7.25 -6.96 -2.94
C SER A 42 8.20 -8.13 -2.71
N LEU A 43 9.48 -7.86 -2.47
CA LEU A 43 10.52 -8.84 -2.22
C LEU A 43 10.92 -8.91 -0.74
N GLY A 44 10.13 -8.28 0.13
CA GLY A 44 10.31 -8.29 1.57
C GLY A 44 10.10 -6.93 2.22
N LEU A 45 9.72 -6.98 3.49
CA LEU A 45 9.62 -5.82 4.37
C LEU A 45 10.74 -5.88 5.40
N PHE A 46 11.56 -4.84 5.47
CA PHE A 46 12.72 -4.78 6.36
C PHE A 46 12.57 -3.64 7.36
N SER A 47 12.95 -3.93 8.62
CA SER A 47 12.97 -2.96 9.72
C SER A 47 14.06 -1.90 9.55
N THR A 48 15.14 -2.24 8.84
CA THR A 48 16.28 -1.34 8.58
C THR A 48 16.59 -1.27 7.09
N GLU A 49 17.20 -0.17 6.65
CA GLU A 49 17.67 -0.01 5.28
C GLU A 49 18.82 -0.98 4.96
N ALA A 50 19.72 -1.19 5.92
CA ALA A 50 20.83 -2.14 5.80
C ALA A 50 20.33 -3.57 5.51
N GLY A 51 19.26 -4.03 6.18
CA GLY A 51 18.65 -5.32 5.90
C GLY A 51 18.06 -5.41 4.49
N ALA A 52 17.42 -4.32 4.02
CA ALA A 52 16.86 -4.26 2.67
C ALA A 52 17.95 -4.27 1.59
N ARG A 53 19.05 -3.53 1.78
CA ARG A 53 20.20 -3.49 0.87
C ARG A 53 20.92 -4.84 0.80
N SER A 54 21.14 -5.49 1.94
CA SER A 54 21.74 -6.84 1.96
C SER A 54 20.91 -7.84 1.14
N ARG A 55 19.57 -7.78 1.24
CA ARG A 55 18.70 -8.60 0.41
C ARG A 55 18.77 -8.23 -1.07
N GLN A 56 18.79 -6.94 -1.40
CA GLN A 56 18.94 -6.46 -2.78
C GLN A 56 20.23 -6.99 -3.43
N GLU A 57 21.35 -6.99 -2.71
CA GLU A 57 22.61 -7.54 -3.20
C GLU A 57 22.55 -9.07 -3.38
N ALA A 58 21.89 -9.78 -2.46
CA ALA A 58 21.68 -11.23 -2.59
C ALA A 58 20.85 -11.56 -3.84
N LEU A 59 19.81 -10.77 -4.11
CA LEU A 59 18.97 -10.88 -5.29
C LEU A 59 19.73 -10.55 -6.58
N ALA A 60 20.60 -9.54 -6.56
CA ALA A 60 21.45 -9.19 -7.69
C ALA A 60 22.40 -10.35 -8.07
N ARG A 61 22.94 -11.07 -7.08
CA ARG A 61 23.75 -12.28 -7.30
C ARG A 61 22.96 -13.43 -7.93
N LEU A 62 21.64 -13.46 -7.71
CA LEU A 62 20.71 -14.41 -8.33
C LEU A 62 20.16 -13.93 -9.69
N GLY A 63 20.67 -12.81 -10.21
CA GLY A 63 20.25 -12.25 -11.51
C GLY A 63 19.08 -11.27 -11.45
N VAL A 64 18.56 -10.97 -10.27
CA VAL A 64 17.44 -10.03 -10.06
C VAL A 64 18.01 -8.62 -9.80
N LYS A 65 18.20 -7.84 -10.86
CA LYS A 65 18.86 -6.51 -10.81
C LYS A 65 17.91 -5.32 -10.72
N ASP A 66 16.63 -5.55 -10.95
CA ASP A 66 15.54 -4.56 -10.96
C ASP A 66 14.91 -4.33 -9.58
N ALA A 67 15.44 -4.95 -8.53
CA ALA A 67 14.95 -4.79 -7.17
C ALA A 67 15.37 -3.42 -6.62
N ILE A 68 14.40 -2.58 -6.26
CA ILE A 68 14.63 -1.21 -5.75
C ILE A 68 14.30 -1.12 -4.26
N VAL A 69 15.29 -0.79 -3.42
CA VAL A 69 15.06 -0.46 -2.01
C VAL A 69 14.46 0.93 -1.93
N ARG A 70 13.28 1.07 -1.32
CA ARG A 70 12.71 2.37 -0.99
C ARG A 70 12.37 2.49 0.49
N PRO A 71 12.45 3.72 1.03
CA PRO A 71 11.73 4.08 2.23
C PRO A 71 10.32 3.54 2.16
N ARG A 72 9.91 2.85 3.22
CA ARG A 72 8.49 2.66 3.40
C ARG A 72 7.99 4.05 3.73
N GLU A 73 7.46 4.75 2.74
CA GLU A 73 6.39 5.70 3.03
C GLU A 73 5.36 4.81 3.68
N SER A 74 5.30 4.84 5.02
CA SER A 74 4.13 4.29 5.69
C SER A 74 2.98 4.91 4.93
N THR A 75 2.11 4.09 4.37
CA THR A 75 0.74 4.51 4.11
C THR A 75 0.37 5.25 5.39
N GLU A 76 0.34 6.58 5.34
CA GLU A 76 0.02 7.41 6.50
C GLU A 76 -1.14 6.72 7.15
N ALA A 77 -0.99 6.35 8.43
CA ALA A 77 -1.93 5.47 9.09
C ALA A 77 -3.34 6.02 8.83
N ARG A 78 -4.09 5.38 7.92
CA ARG A 78 -5.40 5.86 7.53
C ARG A 78 -6.31 5.54 8.70
N VAL A 79 -6.62 6.56 9.49
CA VAL A 79 -7.56 6.46 10.59
C VAL A 79 -8.95 6.72 10.03
N TYR A 80 -9.83 5.71 10.12
CA TYR A 80 -11.23 5.87 9.76
C TYR A 80 -12.04 6.15 11.02
N LEU A 81 -12.71 7.30 11.05
CA LEU A 81 -13.59 7.70 12.15
C LEU A 81 -15.04 7.67 11.66
N ARG A 82 -15.89 6.86 12.30
CA ARG A 82 -17.35 6.89 12.07
C ARG A 82 -18.00 7.66 13.21
N LEU A 83 -18.54 8.83 12.91
CA LEU A 83 -19.36 9.59 13.83
C LEU A 83 -20.81 9.09 13.71
N ARG A 84 -21.43 8.72 14.84
CA ARG A 84 -22.84 8.34 14.92
C ARG A 84 -23.62 9.45 15.63
N ASP A 85 -24.89 9.59 15.30
CA ASP A 85 -25.81 10.52 15.97
C ASP A 85 -25.30 11.96 16.04
N VAL A 86 -24.73 12.45 14.92
CA VAL A 86 -24.18 13.81 14.83
C VAL A 86 -25.32 14.83 14.85
N PRO A 87 -25.39 15.72 15.85
CA PRO A 87 -26.44 16.74 15.90
C PRO A 87 -26.30 17.76 14.77
N ASP A 88 -27.42 18.27 14.23
CA ASP A 88 -27.42 19.23 13.12
C ASP A 88 -26.56 20.47 13.36
N ARG A 89 -26.50 20.94 14.61
CA ARG A 89 -25.66 22.08 15.02
C ARG A 89 -24.15 21.85 14.85
N VAL A 90 -23.71 20.59 14.74
CA VAL A 90 -22.29 20.19 14.62
C VAL A 90 -21.88 19.97 13.16
N LEU A 91 -22.83 19.66 12.27
CA LEU A 91 -22.57 19.41 10.85
C LEU A 91 -21.82 20.55 10.14
N PRO A 92 -22.15 21.84 10.33
CA PRO A 92 -21.42 22.94 9.70
C PRO A 92 -19.95 22.99 10.12
N ARG A 93 -19.65 22.67 11.39
CA ARG A 93 -18.28 22.65 11.91
C ARG A 93 -17.47 21.48 11.36
N LEU A 94 -18.08 20.30 11.22
CA LEU A 94 -17.44 19.14 10.60
C LEU A 94 -17.12 19.41 9.11
N ASN A 95 -18.04 20.06 8.41
CA ASN A 95 -17.81 20.44 7.02
C ASN A 95 -16.70 21.49 6.87
N ALA A 96 -16.62 22.46 7.78
CA ALA A 96 -15.53 23.44 7.79
C ALA A 96 -14.17 22.78 8.05
N LEU A 97 -14.12 21.83 8.99
CA LEU A 97 -12.89 21.11 9.35
C LEU A 97 -12.28 20.35 8.16
N ARG A 98 -13.08 19.96 7.16
CA ARG A 98 -12.59 19.28 5.94
C ARG A 98 -11.52 20.10 5.20
N ALA A 99 -11.58 21.43 5.26
CA ALA A 99 -10.61 22.30 4.62
C ALA A 99 -9.21 22.18 5.27
N ASP A 100 -9.15 21.87 6.56
CA ASP A 100 -7.91 21.79 7.34
C ASP A 100 -7.20 20.43 7.17
N PHE A 101 -7.89 19.43 6.59
CA PHE A 101 -7.37 18.06 6.40
C PHE A 101 -7.41 17.64 4.92
N PRO A 102 -6.57 18.24 4.07
CA PRO A 102 -6.50 17.90 2.64
C PRO A 102 -6.18 16.41 2.44
N GLY A 103 -6.89 15.76 1.51
CA GLY A 103 -6.76 14.31 1.27
C GLY A 103 -7.71 13.43 2.11
N THR A 104 -8.53 14.00 2.99
CA THR A 104 -9.55 13.27 3.75
C THR A 104 -10.85 13.10 2.96
N GLU A 105 -11.35 11.86 2.86
CA GLU A 105 -12.68 11.58 2.32
C GLU A 105 -13.74 11.63 3.43
N PHE A 106 -14.73 12.51 3.28
CA PHE A 106 -15.94 12.51 4.10
C PHE A 106 -17.06 11.76 3.35
N ARG A 107 -17.61 10.72 3.98
CA ARG A 107 -18.74 9.95 3.45
C ARG A 107 -19.90 10.01 4.42
N THR A 108 -21.03 10.55 3.95
CA THR A 108 -22.30 10.45 4.68
C THR A 108 -22.94 9.13 4.33
N TYR A 109 -23.09 8.26 5.32
CA TYR A 109 -23.85 7.03 5.16
C TYR A 109 -25.31 7.31 5.54
N PRO A 110 -26.29 6.91 4.71
CA PRO A 110 -27.68 6.94 5.14
C PRO A 110 -27.80 6.11 6.40
N ASN A 111 -28.49 6.64 7.42
CA ASN A 111 -28.80 5.88 8.61
C ASN A 111 -29.68 4.71 8.15
N GLU A 112 -29.25 3.47 8.37
CA GLU A 112 -30.15 2.33 8.14
C GLU A 112 -31.32 2.51 9.08
N SER A 113 -32.46 2.91 8.51
CA SER A 113 -33.75 2.91 9.17
C SER A 113 -33.94 1.51 9.73
N ARG A 114 -33.79 1.33 11.05
CA ARG A 114 -34.32 0.14 11.70
C ARG A 114 -35.81 0.16 11.43
N GLY A 115 -36.25 -0.70 10.53
CA GLY A 115 -37.66 -0.97 10.29
C GLY A 115 -38.34 -1.28 11.62
N GLY A 116 -39.48 -0.64 11.83
CA GLY A 116 -40.43 -0.98 12.90
C GLY A 116 -41.19 -2.25 12.58
#